data_AF-A0A7W0Y1P6-F1
#
_entry.id   AF-A0A7W0Y1P6-F1
#
_cell.length_a   1.000
_cell.length_b   1.000
_cell.length_c   1.000
_cell.angle_alpha   90.00
_cell.angle_beta   90.00
_cell.angle_gamma   90.00
#
_symmetry.space_group_name_H-M   'P 1'
#
loop_
_entity.id
_entity.type
_entity.pdbx_description
1 polymer ?
#
loop_
_entity_poly.entity_id
_entity_poly.type
_entity_poly.pdbx_seq_one_letter_code
_entity_poly.pdbx_strand_id
1 'polypeptide(L)' 'VTEIPEARVGDATVLLGRAGDGASISTAEYGAWAGLSEYEVTCGMSKRVPRTYVGDPP' A
#
# COMPACT_ATOMS: atom_id res chain seq x y z
N VAL A 1 7.51 -3.34 -19.56
CA VAL A 1 6.22 -2.78 -19.06
C VAL A 1 5.11 -3.32 -19.94
N THR A 2 4.48 -4.44 -19.53
CA THR A 2 3.24 -5.09 -20.05
C THR A 2 3.09 -6.54 -19.53
N GLU A 3 3.76 -6.92 -18.43
CA GLU A 3 3.80 -8.32 -17.97
C GLU A 3 2.52 -8.79 -17.27
N ILE A 4 1.52 -7.92 -17.15
CA ILE A 4 0.21 -8.20 -16.56
C ILE A 4 -0.88 -7.77 -17.55
N PRO A 5 -1.20 -8.59 -18.56
CA PRO A 5 -2.19 -8.26 -19.59
C PRO A 5 -3.63 -8.21 -19.06
N GLU A 6 -3.89 -8.78 -17.88
CA GLU A 6 -5.21 -8.81 -17.25
C GLU A 6 -5.58 -7.49 -16.53
N ALA A 7 -4.63 -6.58 -16.35
CA ALA A 7 -4.82 -5.34 -15.58
C ALA A 7 -5.87 -4.42 -16.21
N ARG A 8 -6.80 -3.93 -15.39
CA ARG A 8 -7.93 -3.09 -15.81
C ARG A 8 -8.08 -1.85 -14.92
N VAL A 9 -8.72 -0.83 -15.49
CA VAL A 9 -9.12 0.37 -14.72
C VAL A 9 -10.11 -0.04 -13.63
N GLY A 10 -9.82 0.36 -12.39
CA GLY A 10 -10.64 0.04 -11.22
C GLY A 10 -10.13 -1.16 -10.41
N ASP A 11 -9.12 -1.89 -10.90
CA ASP A 11 -8.54 -2.98 -10.15
C ASP A 11 -7.89 -2.48 -8.85
N ALA A 12 -8.21 -3.15 -7.75
CA ALA A 12 -7.62 -2.84 -6.45
C ALA A 12 -6.12 -3.14 -6.48
N THR A 13 -5.31 -2.18 -6.00
CA THR A 13 -3.86 -2.31 -5.91
C THR A 13 -3.42 -2.07 -4.48
N VAL A 14 -2.45 -2.87 -4.01
CA VAL A 14 -1.84 -2.69 -2.69
C VAL A 14 -0.51 -1.96 -2.86
N LEU A 15 -0.43 -0.72 -2.35
CA LEU A 15 0.81 0.08 -2.39
C LEU A 15 1.77 -0.24 -1.23
N LEU A 16 1.22 -0.71 -0.11
CA LEU A 16 1.94 -1.08 1.11
C LEU A 16 1.12 -2.15 1.84
N GLY A 17 1.77 -3.24 2.26
CA GLY A 17 1.11 -4.39 2.87
C GLY A 17 1.03 -5.59 1.93
N ARG A 18 0.13 -6.52 2.22
CA ARG A 18 0.00 -7.82 1.53
C ARG A 18 -1.22 -7.85 0.62
N ALA A 19 -1.02 -8.25 -0.63
CA ALA A 19 -2.07 -8.56 -1.59
C ALA A 19 -2.57 -10.02 -1.42
N GLY A 20 -3.77 -10.30 -1.96
CA GLY A 20 -4.44 -11.60 -1.79
C GLY A 20 -3.69 -12.78 -2.42
N ASP A 21 -2.87 -12.53 -3.44
CA ASP A 21 -1.98 -13.51 -4.09
C ASP A 21 -0.70 -13.82 -3.30
N GLY A 22 -0.48 -13.11 -2.19
CA GLY A 22 0.66 -13.27 -1.31
C GLY A 22 1.83 -12.35 -1.58
N ALA A 23 1.80 -11.54 -2.66
CA ALA A 23 2.76 -10.47 -2.85
C ALA A 23 2.64 -9.46 -1.71
N SER A 24 3.76 -8.88 -1.27
CA SER A 24 3.74 -7.90 -0.19
C SER A 24 4.88 -6.90 -0.30
N ILE A 25 4.59 -5.66 0.05
CA ILE A 25 5.59 -4.60 0.20
C ILE A 25 5.60 -4.21 1.68
N SER A 26 6.76 -4.34 2.33
CA SER A 26 6.92 -3.92 3.73
C SER A 26 7.19 -2.41 3.85
N THR A 27 7.00 -1.84 5.05
CA THR A 27 7.36 -0.43 5.30
C THR A 27 8.85 -0.17 5.15
N ALA A 28 9.69 -1.16 5.50
CA ALA A 28 11.14 -1.07 5.35
C ALA A 28 11.56 -1.06 3.87
N GLU A 29 10.96 -1.93 3.06
CA GLU A 29 11.19 -1.98 1.61
C GLU A 29 10.74 -0.68 0.93
N TYR A 30 9.53 -0.20 1.25
CA TYR A 30 9.02 1.07 0.75
C TYR A 30 9.93 2.24 1.17
N GLY A 31 10.37 2.25 2.43
CA GLY A 31 11.30 3.26 2.96
C GLY A 31 12.64 3.27 2.23
N ALA A 32 13.20 2.08 1.96
CA ALA A 32 14.45 1.95 1.19
C ALA A 32 14.33 2.53 -0.23
N TRP A 33 13.19 2.36 -0.90
CA TRP A 33 12.94 2.96 -2.21
C TRP A 33 12.77 4.49 -2.14
N ALA A 34 12.10 4.98 -1.08
CA ALA A 34 11.78 6.39 -0.91
C ALA A 34 12.90 7.21 -0.23
N GLY A 35 13.93 6.57 0.32
CA GLY A 35 14.94 7.22 1.15
C GLY A 35 14.40 7.69 2.51
N LEU A 36 13.44 6.96 3.07
CA LEU A 36 12.73 7.30 4.30
C LEU A 36 12.84 6.18 5.33
N SER A 37 12.69 6.54 6.61
CA SER A 37 12.44 5.56 7.68
C SER A 37 11.03 4.99 7.62
N GLU A 38 10.79 3.84 8.23
CA GLU A 38 9.45 3.25 8.34
C GLU A 38 8.47 4.17 9.08
N TYR A 39 8.97 4.98 10.02
CA TYR A 39 8.17 5.96 10.75
C TYR A 39 7.70 7.08 9.82
N GLU A 40 8.57 7.61 8.97
CA GLU A 40 8.21 8.63 7.98
C GLU A 40 7.24 8.08 6.92
N VAL A 41 7.40 6.82 6.50
CA VAL A 41 6.47 6.16 5.58
C VAL A 41 5.05 6.10 6.18
N THR A 42 4.92 5.69 7.43
CA THR A 42 3.61 5.51 8.08
C THR A 42 3.00 6.83 8.56
N CYS A 43 3.78 7.70 9.17
CA CYS A 43 3.32 8.99 9.69
C CYS A 43 3.17 10.06 8.60
N GLY A 44 3.87 9.93 7.47
CA GLY A 44 3.79 10.85 6.34
C GLY A 44 2.50 10.75 5.53
N MET A 45 1.65 9.76 5.81
CA MET A 45 0.37 9.57 5.12
C MET A 45 -0.58 10.74 5.37
N SER A 46 -0.81 11.54 4.32
CA SER A 46 -1.67 12.72 4.35
C SER A 46 -3.03 12.43 4.99
N LYS A 47 -3.57 13.41 5.72
CA LYS A 47 -4.92 13.37 6.30
C LYS A 47 -6.03 13.15 5.26
N ARG A 48 -5.77 13.44 3.97
CA ARG A 48 -6.71 13.24 2.86
C ARG A 48 -6.96 11.76 2.54
N VAL A 49 -6.03 10.85 2.87
CA VAL A 49 -6.25 9.42 2.66
C VAL A 49 -7.26 8.94 3.72
N PRO A 50 -8.45 8.45 3.33
CA PRO A 50 -9.43 7.96 4.30
C PRO A 50 -8.89 6.70 5.00
N ARG A 51 -9.15 6.57 6.30
CA ARG A 51 -8.82 5.37 7.08
C ARG A 51 -10.10 4.57 7.29
N THR A 52 -10.08 3.29 6.92
CA THR A 52 -11.14 2.34 7.27
C THR A 52 -10.61 1.42 8.35
N TYR A 53 -11.29 1.34 9.49
CA TYR A 53 -10.90 0.48 10.61
C TYR A 53 -11.65 -0.84 10.51
N VAL A 54 -10.91 -1.93 10.33
CA VAL A 54 -11.49 -3.27 10.23
C VAL A 54 -11.88 -3.74 11.63
N GLY A 55 -13.16 -4.04 11.83
CA GLY A 55 -13.69 -4.55 13.10
C GLY A 55 -14.35 -3.51 13.99
N ASP A 56 -14.30 -2.22 13.64
CA ASP A 56 -15.13 -1.22 14.31
C ASP A 56 -16.59 -1.31 13.81
N PRO A 57 -17.58 -1.11 14.68
CA PRO A 57 -18.97 -0.97 14.25
C PRO A 57 -19.12 0.27 13.35
N PRO A 58 -20.07 0.23 12.39
CA PRO A 58 -20.29 1.32 11.43
C PRO A 58 -20.75 2.62 12.10
#